data_AF-A0A1M3QI75-F1
#
_entry.id   AF-A0A1M3QI75-F1
#
_cell.length_a   1.000
_cell.length_b   1.000
_cell.length_c   1.000
_cell.angle_alpha   90.00
_cell.angle_beta   90.00
_cell.angle_gamma   90.00
#
_symmetry.space_group_name_H-M   'P 1'
#
loop_
_entity.id
_entity.type
_entity.pdbx_description
1 polymer ?
#
loop_
_entity_poly.entity_id
_entity_poly.type
_entity_poly.pdbx_seq_one_letter_code
_entity_poly.pdbx_strand_id
1 'polypeptide(L)'
;MDAKVTLSFNAEVIKQAKAYAESQGLSLSRLIELLLQKVISTGQHNNIEHIPIEDWVSMVAEGPAEYKTKALSKKKKKEFYESRK
;
A
#
# COMPACT_ATOMS: atom_id res chain seq x y z
N MET A 1 1.50 -0.43 13.44
CA MET A 1 2.64 -1.37 13.38
C MET A 1 2.86 -1.75 14.83
N ASP A 2 2.29 -2.88 15.23
CA ASP A 2 2.04 -3.17 16.66
C ASP A 2 3.01 -4.24 17.19
N ALA A 3 3.78 -4.86 16.30
CA ALA A 3 4.80 -5.86 16.57
C ALA A 3 6.14 -5.51 15.89
N LYS A 4 7.26 -5.99 16.45
CA LYS A 4 8.62 -5.78 15.92
C LYS A 4 9.25 -7.10 15.47
N VAL A 5 10.08 -7.01 14.44
CA VAL A 5 10.93 -8.10 13.95
C VAL A 5 12.36 -7.58 13.80
N THR A 6 13.34 -8.39 14.21
CA THR A 6 14.77 -8.10 14.04
C THR A 6 15.35 -9.14 13.07
N LEU A 7 15.90 -8.68 11.95
CA LEU A 7 16.46 -9.52 10.90
C LEU A 7 17.90 -9.09 10.60
N SER A 8 18.77 -10.06 10.35
CA SER A 8 20.11 -9.83 9.84
C SER A 8 20.10 -9.94 8.32
N PHE A 9 20.58 -8.90 7.64
CA PHE A 9 20.68 -8.86 6.18
C PHE A 9 22.13 -8.67 5.75
N ASN A 10 22.42 -9.02 4.50
CA ASN A 10 23.61 -8.51 3.83
C ASN A 10 23.56 -6.97 3.80
N ALA A 11 24.67 -6.32 4.17
CA ALA A 11 24.76 -4.86 4.32
C ALA A 11 24.50 -4.10 3.01
N GLU A 12 24.97 -4.62 1.87
CA GLU A 12 24.77 -3.98 0.57
C GLU A 12 23.31 -4.12 0.12
N VAL A 13 22.72 -5.29 0.32
CA VAL A 13 21.32 -5.54 -0.02
C VAL A 13 20.39 -4.62 0.75
N ILE A 14 20.59 -4.47 2.07
CA ILE A 14 19.72 -3.63 2.88
C ILE A 14 19.90 -2.14 2.56
N LYS A 15 21.09 -1.72 2.14
CA LYS A 15 21.35 -0.35 1.69
C LYS A 15 20.62 -0.03 0.39
N GLN A 16 20.67 -0.95 -0.58
CA GLN A 16 19.93 -0.83 -1.84
C GLN A 16 18.41 -0.83 -1.61
N ALA A 17 17.91 -1.72 -0.76
CA ALA A 17 16.49 -1.79 -0.44
C ALA A 17 15.97 -0.49 0.23
N LYS A 18 16.76 0.13 1.11
CA LYS A 18 16.42 1.44 1.71
C LYS A 18 16.35 2.54 0.66
N ALA A 19 17.37 2.66 -0.18
CA ALA A 19 17.41 3.67 -1.24
C ALA A 19 16.24 3.49 -2.23
N TYR A 20 15.91 2.24 -2.56
CA TYR A 20 14.75 1.93 -3.38
C TYR A 20 13.45 2.37 -2.71
N ALA A 21 13.21 1.97 -1.46
CA ALA A 21 12.00 2.36 -0.73
C ALA A 21 11.83 3.89 -0.69
N GLU A 22 12.90 4.62 -0.37
CA GLU A 22 12.91 6.09 -0.35
C GLU A 22 12.60 6.69 -1.72
N SER A 23 13.15 6.14 -2.80
CA SER A 23 12.86 6.59 -4.18
C SER A 23 11.38 6.42 -4.56
N GLN A 24 10.68 5.49 -3.92
CA GLN A 24 9.24 5.22 -4.11
C GLN A 24 8.37 5.94 -3.07
N GLY A 25 8.94 6.81 -2.22
CA GLY A 25 8.20 7.52 -1.16
C GLY A 25 7.75 6.61 0.00
N LEU A 26 8.37 5.45 0.16
CA LEU A 26 8.03 4.46 1.19
C LEU A 26 9.16 4.33 2.22
N SER A 27 8.80 3.99 3.46
CA SER A 27 9.77 3.50 4.42
C SER A 27 10.09 2.02 4.19
N LEU A 28 11.28 1.58 4.58
CA LEU A 28 11.66 0.17 4.51
C LEU A 28 10.68 -0.74 5.25
N SER A 29 10.24 -0.35 6.45
CA SER A 29 9.26 -1.12 7.22
C SER A 29 7.92 -1.24 6.48
N ARG A 30 7.49 -0.19 5.77
CA ARG A 30 6.27 -0.22 4.96
C ARG A 30 6.42 -1.13 3.76
N LEU A 31 7.57 -1.10 3.09
CA LEU A 31 7.89 -1.99 1.97
C LEU A 31 7.84 -3.46 2.40
N ILE A 32 8.47 -3.80 3.54
CA ILE A 32 8.50 -5.16 4.08
C ILE A 32 7.09 -5.65 4.46
N GLU A 33 6.29 -4.80 5.11
CA GLU A 33 4.90 -5.14 5.45
C GLU A 33 4.08 -5.52 4.22
N LEU A 34 4.19 -4.73 3.16
CA LEU A 34 3.47 -4.98 1.91
C LEU A 34 3.90 -6.29 1.28
N LEU A 35 5.20 -6.56 1.25
CA LEU A 35 5.75 -7.82 0.75
C LEU A 35 5.19 -9.01 1.56
N LEU A 36 5.23 -8.94 2.89
CA LEU A 36 4.70 -9.99 3.76
C LEU A 36 3.20 -10.21 3.54
N GLN A 37 2.41 -9.13 3.49
CA GLN A 37 0.98 -9.19 3.20
C GLN A 37 0.71 -9.87 1.86
N LYS A 38 1.50 -9.55 0.82
CA LYS A 38 1.36 -10.14 -0.50
C LYS A 38 1.68 -11.64 -0.49
N VAL A 39 2.82 -12.02 0.06
CA VAL A 39 3.24 -13.42 0.21
C VAL A 39 2.16 -14.24 0.91
N ILE A 40 1.60 -13.72 2.02
CA ILE A 40 0.52 -14.38 2.77
C ILE A 40 -0.76 -14.46 1.92
N SER A 41 -1.13 -13.39 1.23
CA SER A 41 -2.37 -13.31 0.44
C SER A 41 -2.37 -14.19 -0.80
N THR A 42 -1.21 -14.40 -1.44
CA THR A 42 -1.07 -15.26 -2.64
C THR A 42 -1.10 -16.75 -2.31
N GLY A 43 -1.03 -17.10 -1.02
CA GLY A 43 -1.55 -18.36 -0.49
C GLY A 43 -0.70 -19.61 -0.73
N GLN A 44 -0.13 -19.84 -1.92
CA GLN A 44 0.61 -21.08 -2.21
C GLN A 44 1.56 -20.89 -3.38
N HIS A 45 2.84 -20.67 -3.09
CA HIS A 45 3.88 -20.83 -4.10
C HIS A 45 5.01 -21.67 -3.53
N ASN A 46 5.24 -22.82 -4.17
CA ASN A 46 6.44 -23.64 -3.93
C ASN A 46 7.72 -22.84 -4.22
N ASN A 47 7.62 -21.71 -4.95
CA ASN A 47 8.71 -20.80 -5.30
C ASN A 47 8.28 -19.33 -5.08
N ILE A 48 8.84 -18.70 -4.05
CA ILE A 48 8.66 -17.26 -3.73
C ILE A 48 9.11 -16.35 -4.88
N GLU A 49 10.05 -16.82 -5.72
CA GLU A 49 10.60 -16.07 -6.86
C GLU A 49 9.57 -15.76 -7.96
N HIS A 50 8.42 -16.46 -7.98
CA HIS A 50 7.38 -16.24 -8.98
C HIS A 50 6.28 -15.27 -8.52
N ILE A 51 6.40 -14.67 -7.33
CA ILE A 51 5.46 -13.63 -6.91
C ILE A 51 5.68 -12.44 -7.84
N PRO A 52 4.67 -11.97 -8.60
CA PRO A 52 4.82 -10.81 -9.46
C PRO A 52 4.97 -9.57 -8.57
N ILE A 53 6.21 -9.13 -8.35
CA ILE A 53 6.52 -7.96 -7.52
C ILE A 53 6.36 -6.66 -8.33
N GLU A 54 6.63 -6.67 -9.63
CA GLU A 54 6.71 -5.47 -10.47
C GLU A 54 5.38 -4.71 -10.64
N ASP A 55 4.25 -5.40 -10.79
CA ASP A 55 2.99 -4.74 -11.19
C ASP A 55 2.35 -3.86 -10.09
N TRP A 56 2.69 -4.07 -8.81
CA TRP A 56 1.99 -3.42 -7.70
C TRP A 56 2.84 -2.43 -6.91
N VAL A 57 4.17 -2.40 -7.08
CA VAL A 57 4.98 -1.34 -6.46
C VAL A 57 4.57 0.03 -7.02
N SER A 58 4.27 0.10 -8.32
CA SER A 58 3.72 1.30 -8.98
C SER A 58 2.36 1.72 -8.39
N MET A 59 1.49 0.77 -8.03
CA MET A 59 0.16 1.05 -7.49
C MET A 59 0.20 1.58 -6.05
N VAL A 60 1.25 1.25 -5.28
CA VAL A 60 1.43 1.75 -3.91
C VAL A 60 2.11 3.12 -3.88
N ALA A 61 2.99 3.42 -4.86
CA ALA A 61 3.61 4.74 -5.00
C ALA A 61 2.58 5.87 -5.21
N GLU A 62 1.41 5.55 -5.79
CA GLU A 62 0.31 6.50 -5.98
C GLU A 62 -0.44 6.84 -4.67
N GLY A 63 -0.22 6.08 -3.58
CA GLY A 63 -0.95 6.23 -2.33
C GLY A 63 -2.42 5.77 -2.41
N PRO A 64 -3.13 5.64 -1.28
CA PRO A 64 -4.54 5.27 -1.31
C PRO A 64 -5.35 6.33 -2.05
N ALA A 65 -6.22 5.90 -2.97
CA ALA A 65 -7.13 6.80 -3.68
C ALA A 65 -8.05 7.52 -2.67
N GLU A 66 -7.78 8.79 -2.39
CA GLU A 66 -8.64 9.61 -1.54
C GLU A 66 -9.90 10.01 -2.32
N TYR A 67 -11.04 9.50 -1.88
CA TYR A 67 -12.33 9.95 -2.37
C TYR A 67 -12.61 11.37 -1.86
N LYS A 68 -12.22 12.40 -2.62
CA LYS A 68 -12.52 13.80 -2.31
C LYS A 68 -14.01 14.08 -2.53
N THR A 69 -14.82 13.75 -1.53
CA THR A 69 -16.23 14.15 -1.53
C THR A 69 -16.33 15.64 -1.23
N LYS A 70 -16.90 16.43 -2.15
CA LYS A 70 -17.32 17.80 -1.83
C LYS A 70 -18.56 17.72 -0.95
N ALA A 71 -18.52 18.36 0.22
CA ALA A 71 -19.71 18.47 1.06
C ALA A 71 -20.83 19.16 0.29
N LEU A 72 -21.96 18.47 0.10
CA LEU A 72 -23.15 19.05 -0.52
C LEU A 72 -23.68 20.19 0.35
N SER A 73 -23.92 21.35 -0.27
CA SER A 73 -24.65 22.47 0.34
C SER A 73 -26.02 22.01 0.87
N LYS A 74 -26.47 22.59 1.98
CA LYS A 74 -27.74 22.26 2.63
C LYS A 74 -28.93 22.29 1.65
N LYS A 75 -28.92 23.20 0.67
CA LYS A 75 -29.94 23.29 -0.38
C LYS A 75 -30.01 22.04 -1.25
N LYS A 76 -28.87 21.56 -1.75
CA LYS A 76 -28.78 20.35 -2.59
C LYS A 76 -29.11 19.07 -1.81
N LYS A 77 -28.79 19.02 -0.51
CA LYS A 77 -29.22 17.91 0.36
C LYS A 77 -30.74 17.86 0.46
N LYS A 78 -31.39 19.02 0.69
CA LYS A 78 -32.85 19.10 0.79
C LYS A 78 -33.54 18.67 -0.51
N GLU A 79 -33.08 19.16 -1.66
CA GLU A 79 -33.58 18.74 -2.98
C GLU A 79 -33.46 17.23 -3.21
N PHE A 80 -32.34 16.62 -2.83
CA PHE A 80 -32.13 15.17 -2.95
C PHE A 80 -33.07 14.33 -2.07
N TYR A 81 -33.35 14.78 -0.83
CA TYR A 81 -34.26 14.07 0.06
C TYR A 81 -35.73 14.24 -0.37
N GLU A 82 -36.08 15.38 -0.96
CA GLU A 82 -37.43 15.61 -1.49
C GLU A 82 -37.68 14.88 -2.82
N SER A 83 -36.67 14.69 -3.66
CA SER A 83 -36.81 13.91 -4.91
C SER A 83 -36.91 12.39 -4.70
N ARG A 84 -36.73 11.91 -3.46
CA ARG A 84 -36.86 10.49 -3.09
C ARG A 84 -38.11 10.20 -2.25
N LYS A 85 -38.96 11.21 -2.05
CA LYS A 85 -40.30 11.08 -1.48
C LYS A 85 -41.31 10.90 -2.60
#